data_AF-A0A3B9GL67-F1
#
_entry.id   AF-A0A3B9GL67-F1
#
_cell.length_a   1.000
_cell.length_b   1.000
_cell.length_c   1.000
_cell.angle_alpha   90.00
_cell.angle_beta   90.00
_cell.angle_gamma   90.00
#
_symmetry.space_group_name_H-M   'P 1'
#
loop_
_entity.id
_entity.type
_entity.pdbx_description
1 polymer ?
#
loop_
_entity_poly.entity_id
_entity_poly.type
_entity_poly.pdbx_seq_one_letter_code
_entity_poly.pdbx_strand_id
1 'polypeptide(L)'
;MGSETGDYLRSSLEGGFVPWAAEREAARRYYLDARSVEAAALELGLLPARYARNAGSLGIEGQKALHNARVLVVGCGGLGGHLIEGLARLGVGYIVAVDPDCFDESNLNRQILCTTENLGKPKADEAARRAA
;
A
#
# COMPACT_ATOMS: atom_id res chain seq x y z
N MET A 1 -14.16 -8.06 13.90
CA MET A 1 -13.23 -7.05 14.46
C MET A 1 -13.99 -6.29 15.54
N GLY A 2 -13.40 -6.11 16.71
CA GLY A 2 -14.11 -5.60 17.90
C GLY A 2 -14.48 -4.13 17.79
N SER A 3 -15.54 -3.72 18.50
CA SER A 3 -15.96 -2.31 18.64
C SER A 3 -14.81 -1.40 19.07
N GLU A 4 -13.91 -1.91 19.90
CA GLU A 4 -12.79 -1.15 20.48
C GLU A 4 -11.82 -0.56 19.47
N THR A 5 -11.47 -1.30 18.40
CA THR A 5 -10.57 -0.78 17.34
C THR A 5 -11.24 0.39 16.62
N GLY A 6 -12.52 0.25 16.31
CA GLY A 6 -13.27 1.30 15.62
C GLY A 6 -13.43 2.56 16.48
N ASP A 7 -13.72 2.38 17.77
CA ASP A 7 -13.85 3.50 18.71
C ASP A 7 -12.53 4.25 18.88
N TYR A 8 -11.41 3.51 18.96
CA TYR A 8 -10.08 4.11 18.99
C TYR A 8 -9.79 4.93 17.71
N LEU A 9 -10.05 4.36 16.53
CA LEU A 9 -9.81 5.05 15.25
C LEU A 9 -10.65 6.32 15.12
N ARG A 10 -11.93 6.30 15.52
CA ARG A 10 -12.79 7.50 15.53
C ARG A 10 -12.30 8.57 16.48
N SER A 11 -11.83 8.18 17.67
CA SER A 11 -11.29 9.12 18.66
C SER A 11 -9.95 9.73 18.25
N SER A 12 -9.27 9.12 17.28
CA SER A 12 -7.92 9.50 16.85
C SER A 12 -7.90 10.25 15.51
N LEU A 13 -9.06 10.74 15.04
CA LEU A 13 -9.16 11.49 13.79
C LEU A 13 -8.48 12.86 13.92
N GLU A 14 -7.72 13.22 12.89
CA GLU A 14 -7.15 14.56 12.73
C GLU A 14 -7.57 15.12 11.37
N GLY A 15 -8.20 16.29 11.37
CA GLY A 15 -8.69 16.91 10.14
C GLY A 15 -9.73 16.06 9.37
N GLY A 16 -10.41 15.13 10.05
CA GLY A 16 -11.38 14.21 9.44
C GLY A 16 -10.78 12.94 8.82
N PHE A 17 -9.47 12.71 8.97
CA PHE A 17 -8.78 11.53 8.46
C PHE A 17 -8.13 10.72 9.59
N VAL A 18 -7.87 9.44 9.34
CA VAL A 18 -7.12 8.58 10.28
C VAL A 18 -5.62 8.78 10.03
N PRO A 19 -4.83 9.32 10.98
CA PRO A 19 -3.39 9.48 10.81
C PRO A 19 -2.67 8.13 10.78
N TRP A 20 -1.56 8.05 10.04
CA TRP A 20 -0.74 6.84 9.99
C TRP A 20 -0.27 6.38 11.39
N ALA A 21 0.05 7.32 12.28
CA ALA A 21 0.44 7.01 13.65
C ALA A 21 -0.68 6.29 14.42
N ALA A 22 -1.94 6.68 14.20
CA ALA A 22 -3.09 6.02 14.80
C ALA A 22 -3.32 4.63 14.21
N GLU A 23 -3.14 4.45 12.90
CA GLU A 23 -3.21 3.11 12.27
C GLU A 23 -2.15 2.17 12.84
N ARG A 24 -0.92 2.67 12.99
CA ARG A 24 0.20 1.92 13.57
C ARG A 24 -0.03 1.56 15.03
N GLU A 25 -0.62 2.47 15.78
CA GLU A 25 -0.94 2.27 17.19
C GLU A 25 -2.07 1.26 17.37
N ALA A 26 -3.13 1.36 16.56
CA ALA A 26 -4.20 0.37 16.54
C ALA A 26 -3.67 -1.02 16.18
N ALA A 27 -2.79 -1.12 15.17
CA ALA A 27 -2.17 -2.39 14.78
C ALA A 27 -1.44 -3.03 15.95
N ARG A 28 -0.64 -2.24 16.68
CA ARG A 28 0.09 -2.69 17.87
C ARG A 28 -0.84 -3.06 19.03
N ARG A 29 -1.81 -2.20 19.34
CA ARG A 29 -2.70 -2.31 20.50
C ARG A 29 -3.65 -3.50 20.39
N TYR A 30 -4.14 -3.78 19.19
CA TYR A 30 -5.14 -4.79 18.93
C TYR A 30 -4.57 -6.05 18.25
N TYR A 31 -3.24 -6.17 18.15
CA TYR A 31 -2.53 -7.31 17.55
C TYR A 31 -2.99 -7.60 16.11
N LEU A 32 -3.14 -6.54 15.32
CA LEU A 32 -3.54 -6.58 13.92
C LEU A 32 -2.36 -6.18 13.01
N ASP A 33 -2.37 -6.67 11.78
CA ASP A 33 -1.52 -6.09 10.74
C ASP A 33 -2.08 -4.76 10.22
N ALA A 34 -1.24 -3.95 9.58
CA ALA A 34 -1.64 -2.62 9.10
C ALA A 34 -2.79 -2.68 8.08
N ARG A 35 -2.83 -3.71 7.23
CA ARG A 35 -3.89 -3.88 6.22
C ARG A 35 -5.23 -4.15 6.91
N SER A 36 -5.26 -4.97 7.96
CA SER A 36 -6.45 -5.26 8.75
C SER A 36 -6.99 -4.01 9.46
N VAL A 37 -6.11 -3.13 9.95
CA VAL A 37 -6.50 -1.84 10.54
C VAL A 37 -7.08 -0.90 9.49
N GLU A 38 -6.41 -0.77 8.34
CA GLU A 38 -6.88 0.05 7.23
C GLU A 38 -8.24 -0.43 6.72
N ALA A 39 -8.43 -1.75 6.59
CA ALA A 39 -9.72 -2.35 6.25
C ALA A 39 -10.81 -1.94 7.27
N ALA A 40 -10.51 -2.03 8.56
CA ALA A 40 -11.44 -1.61 9.60
C ALA A 40 -11.80 -0.12 9.51
N ALA A 41 -10.81 0.74 9.27
CA ALA A 41 -11.05 2.18 9.07
C ALA A 41 -12.02 2.42 7.89
N LEU A 42 -11.73 1.81 6.73
CA LEU A 42 -12.54 1.96 5.52
C LEU A 42 -13.96 1.41 5.68
N GLU A 43 -14.15 0.27 6.37
CA GLU A 43 -15.48 -0.27 6.69
C GLU A 43 -16.30 0.66 7.61
N LEU A 44 -15.63 1.44 8.46
CA LEU A 44 -16.26 2.43 9.33
C LEU A 44 -16.50 3.78 8.64
N GLY A 45 -16.19 3.90 7.35
CA GLY A 45 -16.29 5.14 6.59
C GLY A 45 -15.18 6.15 6.92
N LEU A 46 -14.09 5.71 7.57
CA LEU A 46 -12.97 6.55 7.95
C LEU A 46 -11.86 6.43 6.90
N LEU A 47 -11.46 7.55 6.31
CA LEU A 47 -10.41 7.57 5.30
C LEU A 47 -9.02 7.75 5.95
N PRO A 48 -8.04 6.87 5.69
CA PRO A 48 -6.65 7.12 6.06
C PRO A 48 -6.10 8.42 5.46
N ALA A 49 -5.32 9.16 6.24
CA ALA A 49 -4.75 10.45 5.87
C ALA A 49 -3.86 10.36 4.62
N ARG A 50 -3.24 9.19 4.39
CA ARG A 50 -2.42 8.93 3.18
C ARG A 50 -3.22 9.12 1.88
N TYR A 51 -4.55 8.98 1.92
CA TYR A 51 -5.44 9.12 0.77
C TYR A 51 -6.24 10.42 0.75
N ALA A 52 -5.98 11.35 1.67
CA ALA A 52 -6.74 12.60 1.77
C ALA A 52 -6.78 13.37 0.43
N ARG A 53 -5.68 13.32 -0.35
CA ARG A 53 -5.60 13.96 -1.68
C ARG A 53 -6.33 13.21 -2.80
N ASN A 54 -6.71 11.95 -2.57
CA ASN A 54 -7.48 11.14 -3.52
C ASN A 54 -8.99 11.25 -3.27
N ALA A 55 -9.40 11.76 -2.10
CA ALA A 55 -10.79 11.78 -1.65
C ALA A 55 -11.75 12.45 -2.64
N GLY A 56 -11.33 13.52 -3.31
CA GLY A 56 -12.16 14.22 -4.29
C GLY A 56 -12.43 13.44 -5.58
N SER A 57 -11.55 12.48 -5.93
CA SER A 57 -11.67 11.69 -7.17
C SER A 57 -12.24 10.29 -6.93
N LEU A 58 -11.88 9.66 -5.82
CA LEU A 58 -12.24 8.26 -5.52
C LEU A 58 -13.28 8.14 -4.40
N GLY A 59 -13.30 9.09 -3.47
CA GLY A 59 -14.09 8.98 -2.24
C GLY A 59 -13.71 7.77 -1.38
N ILE A 60 -14.49 7.56 -0.31
CA ILE A 60 -14.30 6.42 0.59
C ILE A 60 -14.59 5.09 -0.09
N GLU A 61 -15.64 5.02 -0.92
CA GLU A 61 -16.03 3.79 -1.62
C GLU A 61 -15.00 3.38 -2.68
N GLY A 62 -14.43 4.33 -3.43
CA GLY A 62 -13.36 4.04 -4.38
C GLY A 62 -12.08 3.58 -3.66
N GLN A 63 -11.75 4.19 -2.52
CA GLN A 63 -10.60 3.74 -1.73
C GLN A 63 -10.81 2.33 -1.15
N LYS A 64 -12.03 2.03 -0.69
CA LYS A 64 -12.44 0.69 -0.25
C LYS A 64 -12.36 -0.33 -1.38
N ALA A 65 -12.79 0.03 -2.59
CA ALA A 65 -12.67 -0.82 -3.77
C ALA A 65 -11.20 -1.13 -4.11
N LEU A 66 -10.31 -0.14 -4.07
CA LEU A 66 -8.87 -0.34 -4.26
C LEU A 66 -8.26 -1.24 -3.18
N HIS A 67 -8.57 -0.99 -1.90
CA HIS A 67 -8.07 -1.81 -0.80
C HIS A 67 -8.46 -3.29 -0.94
N ASN A 68 -9.66 -3.56 -1.44
CA ASN A 68 -10.15 -4.92 -1.67
C ASN A 68 -9.67 -5.53 -3.00
N ALA A 69 -9.09 -4.73 -3.90
CA ALA A 69 -8.63 -5.21 -5.20
C ALA A 69 -7.39 -6.12 -5.05
N ARG A 70 -7.31 -7.10 -5.95
CA ARG A 70 -6.16 -8.00 -6.12
C ARG A 70 -5.65 -7.85 -7.54
N VAL A 71 -4.41 -7.40 -7.70
CA VAL A 71 -3.81 -7.10 -9.01
C VAL A 71 -2.59 -7.98 -9.24
N LEU A 72 -2.51 -8.63 -10.39
CA LEU A 72 -1.32 -9.32 -10.87
C LEU A 72 -0.58 -8.43 -11.85
N VAL A 73 0.71 -8.18 -11.61
CA VAL A 73 1.61 -7.50 -12.53
C VAL A 73 2.66 -8.49 -13.01
N VAL A 74 2.65 -8.77 -14.32
CA VAL A 74 3.64 -9.64 -14.98
C VAL A 74 4.69 -8.74 -15.63
N GLY A 75 5.93 -8.85 -15.15
CA GLY A 75 7.05 -7.97 -15.44
C GLY A 75 7.18 -6.86 -14.40
N CYS A 76 8.33 -6.81 -13.74
CA CYS A 76 8.73 -5.80 -12.75
C CYS A 76 9.84 -4.88 -13.29
N GLY A 77 10.00 -4.84 -14.62
CA GLY A 77 10.96 -3.99 -15.32
C GLY A 77 10.59 -2.50 -15.34
N GLY A 78 11.00 -1.77 -16.39
CA GLY A 78 10.80 -0.31 -16.48
C GLY A 78 9.35 0.14 -16.24
N LEU A 79 8.41 -0.34 -17.06
CA LEU A 79 7.00 -0.02 -16.89
C LEU A 79 6.38 -0.69 -15.67
N GLY A 80 6.68 -1.97 -15.46
CA GLY A 80 6.13 -2.77 -14.37
C GLY A 80 6.40 -2.18 -12.99
N GLY A 81 7.63 -1.73 -12.75
CA GLY A 81 8.01 -1.06 -11.52
C GLY A 81 7.21 0.22 -11.27
N HIS A 82 6.98 1.04 -12.29
CA HIS A 82 6.13 2.23 -12.16
C HIS A 82 4.67 1.89 -11.88
N LEU A 83 4.13 0.83 -12.48
CA LEU A 83 2.77 0.38 -12.21
C LEU A 83 2.62 -0.11 -10.76
N ILE A 84 3.54 -0.97 -10.29
CA ILE A 84 3.53 -1.48 -8.92
C ILE A 84 3.60 -0.32 -7.91
N GLU A 85 4.53 0.61 -8.12
CA GLU A 85 4.69 1.81 -7.31
C GLU A 85 3.38 2.64 -7.26
N GLY A 86 2.76 2.87 -8.42
CA GLY A 86 1.50 3.60 -8.52
C GLY A 86 0.34 2.88 -7.81
N LEU A 87 0.17 1.59 -8.03
CA LEU A 87 -0.87 0.76 -7.42
C LEU A 87 -0.75 0.74 -5.90
N ALA A 88 0.47 0.57 -5.36
CA ALA A 88 0.71 0.57 -3.92
C ALA A 88 0.37 1.94 -3.29
N ARG A 89 0.79 3.04 -3.95
CA ARG A 89 0.47 4.41 -3.50
C ARG A 89 -1.01 4.73 -3.56
N LEU A 90 -1.72 4.25 -4.58
CA LEU A 90 -3.18 4.38 -4.71
C LEU A 90 -3.94 3.57 -3.65
N GLY A 91 -3.30 2.59 -3.02
CA GLY A 91 -3.92 1.77 -1.98
C GLY A 91 -4.55 0.49 -2.48
N VAL A 92 -4.03 -0.08 -3.56
CA VAL A 92 -4.37 -1.47 -3.91
C VAL A 92 -3.88 -2.38 -2.80
N GLY A 93 -4.81 -3.08 -2.14
CA GLY A 93 -4.50 -3.82 -0.92
C GLY A 93 -3.85 -5.18 -1.14
N TYR A 94 -3.72 -5.64 -2.39
CA TYR A 94 -2.98 -6.85 -2.72
C TYR A 94 -2.41 -6.80 -4.15
N ILE A 95 -1.08 -6.87 -4.26
CA ILE A 95 -0.36 -6.88 -5.54
C ILE A 95 0.48 -8.16 -5.59
N VAL A 96 0.33 -8.93 -6.68
CA VAL A 96 1.20 -10.06 -7.01
C VAL A 96 2.15 -9.59 -8.10
N ALA A 97 3.44 -9.58 -7.81
CA ALA A 97 4.50 -9.24 -8.75
C ALA A 97 5.14 -10.53 -9.27
N VAL A 98 5.28 -10.65 -10.59
CA VAL A 98 5.93 -11.80 -11.24
C VAL A 98 6.99 -11.28 -12.19
N ASP A 99 8.24 -11.68 -11.98
CA ASP A 99 9.35 -11.41 -12.89
C ASP A 99 10.43 -12.47 -12.67
N PRO A 100 10.90 -13.16 -13.72
CA PRO A 100 11.92 -14.19 -13.60
C PRO A 100 13.35 -13.63 -13.47
N ASP A 101 13.56 -12.34 -13.74
CA ASP A 101 14.89 -11.75 -13.81
C ASP A 101 15.38 -11.20 -12.47
N CYS A 102 16.69 -10.97 -12.41
CA CYS A 102 17.33 -10.10 -11.41
C CYS A 102 17.65 -8.72 -12.00
N PHE A 103 17.91 -7.74 -11.12
CA PHE A 103 18.44 -6.45 -11.56
C PHE A 103 19.89 -6.55 -12.04
N ASP A 104 20.19 -5.79 -13.09
CA ASP A 104 21.51 -5.65 -13.71
C ASP A 104 21.89 -4.17 -13.85
N GLU A 105 23.17 -3.85 -14.00
CA GLU A 105 23.67 -2.47 -14.13
C GLU A 105 22.95 -1.70 -15.24
N SER A 106 22.67 -2.36 -16.36
CA SER A 106 21.95 -1.76 -17.47
C SER A 106 20.55 -1.27 -17.08
N ASN A 107 19.96 -1.74 -15.98
CA ASN A 107 18.61 -1.40 -15.54
C ASN A 107 18.54 -0.07 -14.77
N LEU A 108 19.66 0.37 -14.17
CA LEU A 108 19.76 1.58 -13.34
C LEU A 108 19.27 2.84 -14.06
N ASN A 109 19.35 2.88 -15.39
CA ASN A 109 18.95 4.05 -16.16
C ASN A 109 17.44 4.21 -16.37
N ARG A 110 16.62 3.17 -16.13
CA ARG A 110 15.21 3.15 -16.58
C ARG A 110 14.24 2.37 -15.72
N GLN A 111 14.70 1.60 -14.73
CA GLN A 111 13.85 0.79 -13.88
C GLN A 111 13.82 1.39 -12.48
N ILE A 112 12.70 2.00 -12.09
CA ILE A 112 12.54 2.75 -10.82
C ILE A 112 12.86 1.92 -9.56
N LEU A 113 12.75 0.59 -9.67
CA LEU A 113 13.00 -0.34 -8.56
C LEU A 113 14.46 -0.82 -8.50
N CYS A 114 15.30 -0.47 -9.49
CA CYS A 114 16.70 -0.84 -9.51
C CYS A 114 17.55 0.22 -8.81
N THR A 115 18.37 -0.20 -7.85
CA THR A 115 19.35 0.65 -7.16
C THR A 115 20.71 -0.06 -7.12
N THR A 116 21.77 0.68 -6.82
CA THR A 116 23.13 0.12 -6.68
C THR A 116 23.21 -0.99 -5.62
N GLU A 117 22.35 -0.95 -4.61
CA GLU A 117 22.32 -1.90 -3.48
C GLU A 117 21.54 -3.19 -3.80
N ASN A 118 20.83 -3.25 -4.93
CA ASN A 118 20.00 -4.42 -5.30
C ASN A 118 20.36 -5.08 -6.63
N LEU A 119 21.52 -4.72 -7.21
CA LEU A 119 22.09 -5.46 -8.33
C LEU A 119 22.23 -6.95 -8.00
N GLY A 120 21.84 -7.81 -8.94
CA GLY A 120 21.82 -9.26 -8.79
C GLY A 120 20.63 -9.80 -7.99
N LYS A 121 19.79 -8.96 -7.37
CA LYS A 121 18.62 -9.42 -6.60
C LYS A 121 17.39 -9.61 -7.50
N PRO A 122 16.49 -10.57 -7.18
CA PRO A 122 15.29 -10.83 -7.98
C PRO A 122 14.36 -9.62 -8.04
N LYS A 123 13.93 -9.23 -9.26
CA LYS A 123 13.10 -8.02 -9.44
C LYS A 123 11.76 -8.13 -8.71
N ALA A 124 11.12 -9.30 -8.73
CA ALA A 124 9.85 -9.53 -8.06
C ALA A 124 9.95 -9.35 -6.54
N ASP A 125 11.04 -9.82 -5.92
CA ASP A 125 11.26 -9.71 -4.47
C ASP A 125 11.52 -8.26 -4.05
N GLU A 126 12.33 -7.53 -4.83
CA GLU A 126 12.57 -6.11 -4.59
C GLU A 126 11.29 -5.28 -4.79
N ALA A 127 10.46 -5.62 -5.79
CA ALA A 127 9.16 -4.99 -6.00
C ALA A 127 8.22 -5.22 -4.80
N ALA A 128 8.16 -6.45 -4.29
CA ALA A 128 7.38 -6.76 -3.09
C ALA A 128 7.89 -6.00 -1.86
N ARG A 129 9.20 -5.95 -1.65
CA ARG A 129 9.79 -5.18 -0.53
C ARG A 129 9.55 -3.68 -0.63
N ARG A 130 9.54 -3.13 -1.85
CA ARG A 130 9.24 -1.72 -2.07
C ARG A 130 7.77 -1.39 -1.79
N ALA A 131 6.85 -2.30 -2.13
CA ALA A 131 5.41 -2.07 -2.03
C ALA A 131 4.79 -2.40 -0.66
N ALA A 132 5.54 -3.06 0.23
CA ALA A 132 5.15 -3.41 1.60
C ALA A 132 5.29 -2.21 2.57
#